data_AF-A0A7T7KV57-F1
#
_entry.id   AF-A0A7T7KV57-F1
#
_cell.length_a   1.000
_cell.length_b   1.000
_cell.length_c   1.000
_cell.angle_alpha   90.00
_cell.angle_beta   90.00
_cell.angle_gamma   90.00
#
_symmetry.space_group_name_H-M   'P 1'
#
loop_
_entity.id
_entity.type
_entity.pdbx_description
1 polymer ?
#
loop_
_entity_poly.entity_id
_entity_poly.type
_entity_poly.pdbx_seq_one_letter_code
_entity_poly.pdbx_strand_id
1 'polypeptide(L)'
;MQQPEDRLLAEALGSINPGGKFASRFMRNDVGESDRELPLDFDTTLERVRTLLFGMARGAHPVVLEATTDQVTLRVLTGGGALSMNPVVITVDVTRAGEWATGIHVRAVAKEGLIKQRAGRKTAENVVALLEGTDPRP
;
A
#
# COMPACT_ATOMS: atom_id res chain seq x y z
N MET A 1 -6.80 15.35 -12.20
CA MET A 1 -5.99 14.30 -12.87
C MET A 1 -6.29 12.99 -12.15
N GLN A 2 -6.61 11.92 -12.88
CA GLN A 2 -6.79 10.59 -12.27
C GLN A 2 -5.42 10.05 -11.89
N GLN A 3 -5.25 9.65 -10.63
CA GLN A 3 -4.01 9.01 -10.19
C GLN A 3 -3.99 7.55 -10.67
N PRO A 4 -2.84 6.94 -10.95
CA PRO A 4 -2.75 5.55 -11.45
C PRO A 4 -3.54 4.54 -10.61
N GLU A 5 -3.63 4.77 -9.29
CA GLU A 5 -4.34 3.95 -8.31
C GLU A 5 -5.87 4.05 -8.46
N ASP A 6 -6.41 5.14 -9.00
CA ASP A 6 -7.87 5.36 -9.13
C ASP A 6 -8.51 4.28 -10.01
N ARG A 7 -7.81 3.82 -11.04
CA ARG A 7 -8.31 2.76 -11.93
C ARG A 7 -8.39 1.42 -11.21
N LEU A 8 -7.34 1.04 -10.48
CA LEU A 8 -7.30 -0.20 -9.70
C LEU A 8 -8.38 -0.20 -8.62
N LEU A 9 -8.56 0.92 -7.92
CA LEU A 9 -9.61 1.07 -6.91
C LEU A 9 -11.01 1.00 -7.52
N ALA A 10 -11.22 1.63 -8.68
CA ALA A 10 -12.50 1.57 -9.38
C ALA A 10 -12.83 0.15 -9.88
N GLU A 11 -11.84 -0.57 -10.41
CA GLU A 11 -12.00 -1.97 -10.82
C GLU A 11 -12.29 -2.88 -9.62
N ALA A 12 -11.57 -2.71 -8.51
CA ALA A 12 -11.80 -3.44 -7.27
C ALA A 12 -13.21 -3.21 -6.72
N LEU A 13 -13.64 -1.95 -6.61
CA LEU A 13 -15.00 -1.60 -6.15
C LEU A 13 -16.09 -2.12 -7.10
N GLY A 14 -15.84 -2.11 -8.41
CA GLY A 14 -16.73 -2.68 -9.41
C GLY A 14 -16.92 -4.20 -9.30
N SER A 15 -15.89 -4.91 -8.83
CA SER A 15 -15.98 -6.36 -8.58
C SER A 15 -16.81 -6.70 -7.34
N ILE A 16 -16.87 -5.78 -6.36
CA ILE A 16 -17.67 -5.94 -5.14
C ILE A 16 -19.14 -5.60 -5.40
N ASN A 17 -19.41 -4.50 -6.10
CA ASN A 17 -20.76 -4.17 -6.54
C ASN A 17 -20.76 -3.50 -7.93
N PRO A 18 -21.74 -3.77 -8.81
CA PRO A 18 -21.77 -3.24 -10.19
C PRO A 18 -21.74 -1.71 -10.29
N GLY A 19 -22.29 -0.99 -9.30
CA GLY A 19 -22.27 0.47 -9.23
C GLY A 19 -20.98 1.06 -8.64
N GLY A 20 -20.13 0.24 -8.02
CA GLY A 20 -18.95 0.66 -7.26
C GLY A 20 -17.90 1.32 -8.15
N LYS A 21 -17.73 0.82 -9.37
CA LYS A 21 -16.85 1.43 -10.37
C LYS A 21 -17.28 2.84 -10.77
N PHE A 22 -18.58 3.09 -10.82
CA PHE A 22 -19.11 4.42 -11.14
C PHE A 22 -19.05 5.34 -9.91
N ALA A 23 -19.46 4.84 -8.75
CA ALA A 23 -19.43 5.58 -7.49
C ALA A 23 -18.00 6.04 -7.11
N SER A 24 -16.98 5.23 -7.38
CA SER A 24 -15.57 5.54 -7.07
C SER A 24 -15.07 6.84 -7.70
N ARG A 25 -15.66 7.28 -8.82
CA ARG A 25 -15.33 8.54 -9.49
C ARG A 25 -15.75 9.77 -8.69
N PHE A 26 -16.76 9.62 -7.83
CA PHE A 26 -17.27 10.69 -6.97
C PHE A 26 -16.71 10.61 -5.55
N MET A 27 -16.06 9.50 -5.21
CA MET A 27 -15.42 9.29 -3.91
C MET A 27 -14.07 10.01 -3.86
N ARG A 28 -13.77 10.60 -2.70
CA ARG A 28 -12.47 11.23 -2.44
C ARG A 28 -11.43 10.14 -2.14
N ASN A 29 -10.18 10.41 -2.48
CA ASN A 29 -9.08 9.55 -2.07
C ASN A 29 -8.73 9.86 -0.61
N ASP A 30 -8.68 8.82 0.23
CA ASP A 30 -7.92 8.85 1.47
C ASP A 30 -6.52 8.30 1.20
N VAL A 31 -5.52 9.13 1.44
CA VAL A 31 -4.12 8.85 1.16
C VAL A 31 -3.34 8.86 2.48
N GLY A 32 -2.59 7.79 2.70
CA GLY A 32 -1.52 7.71 3.68
C GLY A 32 -0.17 7.65 3.00
N GLU A 33 0.77 8.46 3.44
CA GLU A 33 2.16 8.43 2.99
C GLU A 33 3.09 8.43 4.20
N SER A 34 4.17 7.66 4.12
CA SER A 34 5.17 7.61 5.18
C SER A 34 6.52 7.18 4.65
N ASP A 35 7.54 7.97 4.97
CA ASP A 35 8.94 7.69 4.68
C ASP A 35 9.65 7.15 5.93
N ARG A 36 10.43 6.08 5.77
CA ARG A 36 11.27 5.53 6.84
C ARG A 36 12.61 5.08 6.29
N GLU A 37 13.58 5.01 7.19
CA GLU A 37 14.85 4.35 6.94
C GLU A 37 14.94 3.14 7.86
N LEU A 38 15.27 1.99 7.29
CA LEU A 38 15.47 0.75 8.03
C LEU A 38 16.98 0.46 8.13
N PRO A 39 17.50 0.06 9.30
CA PRO A 39 18.90 -0.28 9.50
C PRO A 39 19.19 -1.70 9.01
N LEU A 40 18.89 -1.94 7.74
CA LEU A 40 19.03 -3.22 7.03
C LEU A 40 19.57 -2.95 5.64
N ASP A 41 20.30 -3.91 5.09
CA ASP A 41 20.71 -3.88 3.69
C ASP A 41 19.47 -3.92 2.76
N PHE A 42 19.72 -3.55 1.50
CA PHE A 42 18.67 -3.40 0.50
C PHE A 42 17.92 -4.70 0.20
N ASP A 43 18.64 -5.81 0.05
CA ASP A 43 18.04 -7.09 -0.36
C ASP A 43 17.19 -7.67 0.76
N THR A 44 17.70 -7.61 2.01
CA THR A 44 16.95 -8.01 3.20
C THR A 44 15.69 -7.16 3.38
N THR A 45 15.79 -5.84 3.17
CA THR A 45 14.64 -4.93 3.26
C THR A 45 13.61 -5.24 2.17
N LEU A 46 14.06 -5.44 0.93
CA LEU A 46 13.19 -5.74 -0.20
C LEU A 46 12.41 -7.05 0.01
N GLU A 47 13.08 -8.11 0.47
CA GLU A 47 12.41 -9.39 0.77
C GLU A 47 11.41 -9.27 1.93
N ARG A 48 11.72 -8.47 2.95
CA ARG A 48 10.78 -8.16 4.04
C ARG A 48 9.53 -7.45 3.51
N VAL A 49 9.71 -6.43 2.66
CA VAL A 49 8.58 -5.71 2.04
C VAL A 49 7.77 -6.65 1.15
N ARG A 50 8.40 -7.47 0.30
CA ARG A 50 7.71 -8.45 -0.55
C ARG A 50 6.85 -9.42 0.27
N THR A 51 7.43 -9.97 1.33
CA THR A 51 6.75 -10.93 2.22
C THR A 51 5.55 -10.28 2.91
N LEU A 52 5.73 -9.06 3.44
CA LEU A 52 4.64 -8.33 4.08
C LEU A 52 3.50 -8.05 3.09
N LEU A 53 3.81 -7.50 1.92
CA LEU A 53 2.81 -7.14 0.92
C LEU A 53 2.06 -8.39 0.39
N PHE A 54 2.77 -9.51 0.21
CA PHE A 54 2.16 -10.79 -0.15
C PHE A 54 1.14 -11.27 0.89
N GLY A 55 1.50 -11.20 2.18
CA GLY A 55 0.59 -11.55 3.28
C GLY A 55 -0.65 -10.65 3.31
N MET A 56 -0.46 -9.33 3.19
CA MET A 56 -1.56 -8.36 3.16
C MET A 56 -2.48 -8.54 1.94
N ALA A 57 -1.92 -8.94 0.79
CA ALA A 57 -2.68 -9.20 -0.42
C ALA A 57 -3.29 -10.61 -0.49
N ARG A 58 -3.38 -11.31 0.65
CA ARG A 58 -3.94 -12.68 0.77
C ARG A 58 -3.28 -13.68 -0.20
N GLY A 59 -1.96 -13.56 -0.36
CA GLY A 59 -1.16 -14.46 -1.20
C GLY A 59 -1.06 -14.03 -2.67
N ALA A 60 -1.54 -12.85 -3.04
CA ALA A 60 -1.23 -12.29 -4.35
C ALA A 60 0.18 -11.66 -4.34
N HIS A 61 1.01 -12.01 -5.33
CA HIS A 61 2.34 -11.43 -5.45
C HIS A 61 2.28 -9.93 -5.78
N PRO A 62 3.13 -9.10 -5.13
CA PRO A 62 3.28 -7.70 -5.51
C PRO A 62 3.70 -7.54 -6.96
N VAL A 63 3.08 -6.58 -7.64
CA VAL A 63 3.48 -6.16 -8.98
C VAL A 63 4.69 -5.24 -8.85
N VAL A 64 5.77 -5.55 -9.56
CA VAL A 64 6.93 -4.66 -9.70
C VAL A 64 6.60 -3.60 -10.75
N LEU A 65 6.61 -2.33 -10.37
CA LEU A 65 6.37 -1.22 -11.28
C LEU A 65 7.66 -0.66 -11.86
N GLU A 66 8.72 -0.67 -11.05
CA GLU A 66 10.05 -0.19 -11.39
C GLU A 66 11.07 -1.03 -10.64
N ALA A 67 12.19 -1.34 -11.29
CA ALA A 67 13.32 -2.03 -10.69
C ALA A 67 14.62 -1.55 -11.34
N THR A 68 15.49 -0.97 -10.53
CA THR A 68 16.85 -0.57 -10.85
C THR A 68 17.80 -1.20 -9.83
N THR A 69 19.11 -0.95 -9.97
CA THR A 69 20.12 -1.44 -9.01
C THR A 69 19.89 -0.93 -7.58
N ASP A 70 19.36 0.29 -7.45
CA ASP A 70 19.27 1.01 -6.18
C ASP A 70 17.83 1.31 -5.76
N GLN A 71 16.83 0.96 -6.58
CA GLN A 71 15.43 1.22 -6.28
C GLN A 71 14.51 0.14 -6.84
N VAL A 72 13.54 -0.30 -6.04
CA VAL A 72 12.45 -1.16 -6.48
C VAL A 72 11.12 -0.62 -5.97
N THR A 73 10.15 -0.47 -6.88
CA THR A 73 8.78 -0.07 -6.56
C THR A 73 7.83 -1.26 -6.68
N LEU A 74 7.14 -1.58 -5.59
CA LEU A 74 6.18 -2.67 -5.50
C LEU A 74 4.77 -2.15 -5.28
N ARG A 75 3.77 -2.82 -5.85
CA ARG A 75 2.35 -2.48 -5.65
C ARG A 75 1.48 -3.71 -5.42
N VAL A 76 0.56 -3.60 -4.48
CA VAL A 76 -0.51 -4.58 -4.24
C VAL A 76 -1.85 -3.90 -4.06
N LEU A 77 -2.91 -4.66 -4.34
CA LEU A 77 -4.28 -4.35 -3.93
C LEU A 77 -4.62 -5.23 -2.72
N THR A 78 -5.11 -4.60 -1.64
CA THR A 78 -5.58 -5.29 -0.45
C THR A 78 -6.92 -4.72 0.02
N GLY A 79 -7.46 -5.28 1.09
CA GLY A 79 -8.63 -4.75 1.80
C GLY A 79 -8.22 -4.09 3.12
N GLY A 80 -8.65 -2.85 3.33
CA GLY A 80 -8.48 -2.08 4.57
C GLY A 80 -9.83 -1.64 5.15
N GLY A 81 -9.77 -0.84 6.22
CA GLY A 81 -10.97 -0.39 6.92
C GLY A 81 -11.70 -1.50 7.68
N ALA A 82 -12.98 -1.29 7.98
CA ALA A 82 -13.77 -2.25 8.74
C ALA A 82 -13.90 -3.58 7.98
N LEU A 83 -13.55 -4.68 8.66
CA LEU A 83 -13.56 -6.05 8.12
C LEU A 83 -12.74 -6.24 6.82
N SER A 84 -11.75 -5.38 6.57
CA SER A 84 -10.95 -5.38 5.33
C SER A 84 -11.79 -5.30 4.05
N MET A 85 -12.92 -4.60 4.08
CA MET A 85 -13.83 -4.53 2.93
C MET A 85 -13.57 -3.35 2.00
N ASN A 86 -12.81 -2.34 2.43
CA ASN A 86 -12.50 -1.20 1.56
C ASN A 86 -11.24 -1.49 0.75
N PRO A 87 -11.28 -1.54 -0.60
CA PRO A 87 -10.08 -1.71 -1.39
C PRO A 87 -9.05 -0.62 -1.11
N VAL A 88 -7.80 -1.03 -0.91
CA VAL A 88 -6.65 -0.14 -0.72
C VAL A 88 -5.53 -0.57 -1.66
N VAL A 89 -5.00 0.37 -2.42
CA VAL A 89 -3.78 0.17 -3.20
C VAL A 89 -2.61 0.61 -2.35
N ILE A 90 -1.67 -0.30 -2.10
CA ILE A 90 -0.39 0.01 -1.43
C ILE A 90 0.68 0.04 -2.51
N THR A 91 1.45 1.12 -2.55
CA THR A 91 2.70 1.24 -3.30
C THR A 91 3.83 1.43 -2.30
N VAL A 92 4.91 0.67 -2.43
CA VAL A 92 6.11 0.81 -1.61
C VAL A 92 7.31 0.99 -2.54
N ASP A 93 8.02 2.10 -2.38
CA ASP A 93 9.34 2.30 -2.97
C ASP A 93 10.38 1.87 -1.95
N VAL A 94 11.35 1.06 -2.38
CA VAL A 94 12.49 0.62 -1.59
C VAL A 94 13.73 1.16 -2.28
N THR A 95 14.54 1.95 -1.57
CA THR A 95 15.69 2.66 -2.14
C THR A 95 16.94 2.43 -1.30
N ARG A 96 18.05 2.07 -1.93
CA ARG A 96 19.34 1.90 -1.27
C ARG A 96 19.83 3.25 -0.75
N ALA A 97 20.03 3.36 0.56
CA ALA A 97 20.56 4.57 1.22
C ALA A 97 22.01 4.40 1.69
N GLY A 98 22.48 3.17 1.85
CA GLY A 98 23.85 2.80 2.19
C GLY A 98 24.03 1.28 2.17
N GLU A 99 25.18 0.80 2.66
CA GLU A 99 25.45 -0.65 2.75
C GLU A 99 24.49 -1.35 3.71
N TRP A 100 24.17 -0.71 4.84
CA TRP A 100 23.31 -1.22 5.92
C TRP A 100 22.12 -0.30 6.20
N ALA A 101 21.73 0.52 5.22
CA ALA A 101 20.63 1.46 5.34
C ALA A 101 19.78 1.42 4.06
N THR A 102 18.48 1.30 4.24
CA THR A 102 17.51 1.26 3.15
C THR A 102 16.34 2.19 3.45
N GLY A 103 16.08 3.13 2.54
CA GLY A 103 14.89 3.97 2.57
C GLY A 103 13.68 3.21 2.07
N ILE A 104 12.54 3.42 2.73
CA ILE A 104 11.23 2.98 2.25
C ILE A 104 10.28 4.17 2.20
N HIS A 105 9.54 4.29 1.10
CA HIS A 105 8.40 5.20 0.98
C HIS A 105 7.15 4.35 0.81
N VAL A 106 6.21 4.46 1.76
CA VAL A 106 4.94 3.74 1.73
C VAL A 106 3.83 4.70 1.40
N ARG A 107 3.10 4.42 0.32
CA ARG A 107 1.89 5.14 -0.08
C ARG A 107 0.70 4.19 -0.17
N ALA A 108 -0.34 4.44 0.62
CA ALA A 108 -1.58 3.68 0.60
C ALA A 108 -2.76 4.58 0.24
N VAL A 109 -3.54 4.16 -0.76
CA VAL A 109 -4.66 4.92 -1.30
C VAL A 109 -5.93 4.09 -1.24
N ALA A 110 -6.98 4.65 -0.63
CA ALA A 110 -8.32 4.07 -0.60
C ALA A 110 -9.34 5.09 -1.09
N LYS A 111 -10.51 4.62 -1.52
CA LYS A 111 -11.67 5.49 -1.74
C LYS A 111 -12.43 5.67 -0.43
N GLU A 112 -12.70 6.91 -0.05
CA GLU A 112 -13.45 7.24 1.16
C GLU A 112 -14.95 7.30 0.86
N GLY A 113 -15.73 6.53 1.62
CA GLY A 113 -17.20 6.57 1.57
C GLY A 113 -17.79 7.66 2.46
N LEU A 114 -19.11 7.58 2.69
CA LEU A 114 -19.82 8.53 3.57
C LEU A 114 -19.28 8.51 5.01
N ILE A 115 -18.91 7.33 5.50
CA ILE A 115 -18.26 7.14 6.79
C ILE A 115 -16.75 7.18 6.57
N LYS A 116 -16.09 8.10 7.27
CA LYS A 116 -14.65 8.26 7.15
C LYS A 116 -13.89 7.17 7.91
N GLN A 117 -13.37 6.17 7.20
CA GLN A 117 -12.60 5.07 7.80
C GLN A 117 -11.10 5.35 7.81
N ARG A 118 -10.63 6.31 7.00
CA ARG A 118 -9.20 6.61 6.82
C ARG A 118 -8.39 5.36 6.46
N ALA A 119 -8.96 4.52 5.60
CA ALA A 119 -8.41 3.20 5.31
C ALA A 119 -7.03 3.28 4.66
N GLY A 120 -6.77 4.28 3.79
CA GLY A 120 -5.45 4.50 3.20
C GLY A 120 -4.43 4.87 4.27
N ARG A 121 -4.72 5.89 5.09
CA ARG A 121 -3.82 6.34 6.15
C ARG A 121 -3.49 5.27 7.18
N LYS A 122 -4.51 4.59 7.71
CA LYS A 122 -4.31 3.50 8.67
C LYS A 122 -3.50 2.34 8.07
N THR A 123 -3.71 2.05 6.79
CA THR A 123 -2.95 1.00 6.10
C THR A 123 -1.48 1.38 5.95
N ALA A 124 -1.16 2.63 5.58
CA ALA A 124 0.22 3.10 5.51
C ALA A 124 0.92 3.03 6.88
N GLU A 125 0.26 3.50 7.93
CA GLU A 125 0.75 3.42 9.32
C GLU A 125 1.01 1.98 9.74
N ASN A 126 0.08 1.06 9.44
CA ASN A 126 0.21 -0.36 9.73
C ASN A 126 1.38 -1.03 9.00
N VAL A 127 1.57 -0.72 7.70
CA VAL A 127 2.70 -1.25 6.91
C VAL A 127 4.02 -0.82 7.54
N VAL A 128 4.16 0.46 7.88
CA VAL A 128 5.37 0.97 8.54
C VAL A 128 5.62 0.27 9.87
N ALA A 129 4.59 0.19 10.73
CA ALA A 129 4.73 -0.45 12.03
C ALA A 129 5.24 -1.91 11.91
N LEU A 130 4.66 -2.67 10.98
CA LEU A 130 5.05 -4.06 10.71
C LEU A 130 6.48 -4.17 10.15
N LEU A 131 6.92 -3.24 9.31
CA LEU A 131 8.29 -3.23 8.77
C LEU A 131 9.34 -2.89 9.84
N GLU A 132 8.99 -2.00 10.77
CA GLU A 132 9.79 -1.63 11.94
C GLU A 132 9.79 -2.72 13.03
N GLY A 133 8.97 -3.78 12.90
CA GLY A 133 8.85 -4.83 13.90
C GLY A 133 8.07 -4.40 15.15
N THR A 134 7.24 -3.37 15.04
CA THR A 134 6.34 -2.90 16.09
C THR A 134 4.94 -3.46 15.87
N ASP A 135 4.28 -3.90 16.94
CA ASP A 135 2.91 -4.40 16.85
C ASP A 135 1.96 -3.23 16.48
N PRO A 136 1.17 -3.34 15.39
CA PRO A 136 0.24 -2.30 15.03
C PRO A 136 -0.87 -2.19 16.08
N ARG A 137 -1.14 -0.97 16.58
CA ARG A 137 -2.21 -0.75 17.55
C ARG A 137 -3.58 -0.98 16.89
N PRO A 138 -4.54 -1.64 17.60
CA PRO A 138 -5.88 -1.91 17.09
C PRO A 138 -6.72 -0.65 16.83
#